data_AF-A0A7C9CJX0-F1
#
_entry.id   AF-A0A7C9CJX0-F1
#
_cell.length_a   1.000
_cell.length_b   1.000
_cell.length_c   1.000
_cell.angle_alpha   90.00
_cell.angle_beta   90.00
_cell.angle_gamma   90.00
#
_symmetry.space_group_name_H-M   'P 1'
#
loop_
_entity.id
_entity.type
_entity.pdbx_description
1 polymer ?
#
loop_
_entity_poly.entity_id
_entity_poly.type
_entity_poly.pdbx_seq_one_letter_code
_entity_poly.pdbx_strand_id
1 'polypeptide(L)'
;VLAIDSGFSDYCRDFGLWTLRYDFVNRGPVVIAAGAFDSRGTRFMIEKAEGQPSYKIQVSPVQPLAQEHRMYLTVFRDFQSRMWMLGITYGPTGALQVEFH
;
A
#
# COMPACT_ATOMS: atom_id res chain seq x y z
N VAL A 1 -1.15 -9.07 -13.41
CA VAL A 1 -0.96 -9.64 -12.05
C VAL A 1 0.24 -8.95 -11.42
N LEU A 2 0.03 -8.07 -10.45
CA LEU A 2 1.12 -7.52 -9.66
C LEU A 2 1.46 -8.59 -8.60
N ALA A 3 2.50 -9.39 -8.85
CA ALA A 3 2.99 -10.31 -7.84
C ALA A 3 3.79 -9.50 -6.81
N ILE A 4 3.28 -9.39 -5.59
CA ILE A 4 4.05 -8.86 -4.46
C ILE A 4 4.92 -10.03 -4.00
N ASP A 5 6.19 -10.01 -4.41
CA ASP A 5 7.18 -10.99 -4.01
C ASP A 5 7.47 -10.83 -2.51
N SER A 6 7.14 -11.86 -1.73
CA SER A 6 7.47 -11.94 -0.31
C SER A 6 8.92 -12.39 -0.14
N GLY A 7 9.86 -11.54 -0.56
CA GLY A 7 11.24 -11.72 -0.17
C GLY A 7 11.33 -11.62 1.36
N PHE A 8 11.89 -12.66 2.00
CA PHE A 8 12.39 -12.79 3.38
C PHE A 8 11.67 -13.77 4.35
N SER A 9 12.24 -14.99 4.38
CA SER A 9 12.37 -15.95 5.51
C SER A 9 11.13 -16.66 6.07
N ASP A 10 11.33 -17.91 6.50
CA ASP A 10 10.37 -18.90 7.05
C ASP A 10 9.62 -18.47 8.35
N TYR A 11 9.48 -17.18 8.63
CA TYR A 11 8.75 -16.61 9.77
C TYR A 11 7.37 -16.04 9.41
N CYS A 12 6.90 -16.23 8.18
CA CYS A 12 5.58 -15.78 7.71
C CYS A 12 4.45 -16.69 8.22
N ARG A 13 3.95 -16.49 9.45
CA ARG A 13 2.72 -17.17 9.91
C ARG A 13 1.43 -16.43 9.57
N ASP A 14 1.50 -15.16 9.20
CA ASP A 14 0.34 -14.31 8.90
C ASP A 14 0.30 -13.93 7.40
N PHE A 15 0.12 -14.92 6.53
CA PHE A 15 -0.04 -14.67 5.10
C PHE A 15 -1.35 -13.90 4.79
N GLY A 16 -1.25 -12.89 3.93
CA GLY A 16 -2.41 -12.32 3.22
C GLY A 16 -2.93 -10.97 3.72
N LEU A 17 -2.42 -10.45 4.84
CA LEU A 17 -2.74 -9.08 5.27
C LEU A 17 -1.74 -8.08 4.71
N TRP A 18 -2.22 -6.92 4.25
CA TRP A 18 -1.38 -5.82 3.81
C TRP A 18 -1.27 -4.79 4.93
N THR A 19 -0.11 -4.15 5.04
CA THR A 19 0.13 -3.07 6.01
C THR A 19 1.07 -2.01 5.45
N LEU A 20 1.13 -0.85 6.10
CA LEU A 20 2.10 0.20 5.79
C LEU A 20 3.33 0.10 6.68
N ARG A 21 4.50 0.21 6.06
CA ARG A 21 5.78 0.41 6.74
C ARG A 21 6.49 1.63 6.16
N TYR A 22 7.17 2.40 7.00
CA TYR A 22 8.08 3.43 6.49
C TYR A 22 9.33 2.77 5.92
N ASP A 23 9.64 3.06 4.67
CA ASP A 23 10.87 2.65 4.01
C ASP A 23 11.86 3.82 4.01
N PHE A 24 12.98 3.64 4.71
CA PHE A 24 14.04 4.64 4.81
C PHE A 24 14.83 4.81 3.50
N VAL A 25 14.85 3.80 2.64
CA VAL A 25 15.52 3.86 1.33
C VAL A 25 14.73 4.77 0.39
N ASN A 26 13.43 4.52 0.27
CA ASN A 26 12.52 5.30 -0.56
C ASN A 26 11.98 6.57 0.14
N ARG A 27 12.32 6.76 1.42
CA ARG A 27 11.91 7.89 2.27
C ARG A 27 10.40 8.09 2.32
N GLY A 28 9.63 7.01 2.35
CA GLY A 28 8.18 7.06 2.30
C GLY A 28 7.49 5.79 2.78
N PRO A 29 6.18 5.86 3.05
CA PRO A 29 5.39 4.67 3.38
C PRO A 29 5.20 3.77 2.16
N VAL A 30 5.45 2.49 2.36
CA VAL A 30 5.28 1.42 1.36
C VAL A 30 4.31 0.38 1.89
N VAL A 31 3.59 -0.29 0.99
CA VAL A 31 2.74 -1.43 1.33
C VAL A 31 3.58 -2.70 1.32
N ILE A 32 3.48 -3.46 2.40
CA ILE A 32 4.12 -4.77 2.54
C ILE A 32 3.10 -5.81 2.97
N ALA A 33 3.44 -7.09 2.76
CA ALA A 33 2.76 -8.18 3.46
C ALA A 33 3.07 -8.07 4.95
N ALA A 34 2.04 -8.09 5.78
CA ALA A 34 2.18 -8.01 7.22
C ALA A 34 2.89 -9.27 7.75
N GLY A 35 3.89 -9.09 8.62
CA GLY A 35 4.49 -10.15 9.42
C GLY A 35 3.90 -10.21 10.82
N ALA A 36 4.34 -11.21 11.60
CA ALA A 36 3.87 -11.48 12.98
C ALA A 36 4.01 -10.31 13.97
N PHE A 37 4.78 -9.27 13.63
CA PHE A 37 5.05 -8.10 14.47
C PHE A 37 4.47 -6.80 13.92
N ASP A 38 3.76 -6.84 12.78
CA ASP A 38 3.13 -5.67 12.18
C ASP A 38 1.79 -5.38 12.87
N SER A 39 1.87 -4.89 14.11
CA SER A 39 0.73 -4.62 15.00
C SER A 39 -0.03 -3.32 14.73
N ARG A 40 0.23 -2.66 13.59
CA ARG A 40 -0.38 -1.35 13.28
C ARG A 40 -1.44 -1.54 12.20
N GLY A 41 -2.69 -1.62 12.64
CA GLY A 41 -3.86 -1.75 11.76
C GLY A 41 -3.82 -0.70 10.65
N THR A 42 -3.71 -1.15 9.41
CA THR A 42 -3.91 -0.30 8.24
C THR A 42 -5.29 -0.65 7.69
N ARG A 43 -6.14 0.36 7.51
CA ARG A 43 -7.43 0.18 6.81
C ARG A 43 -7.26 0.55 5.35
N PHE A 44 -7.69 -0.34 4.47
CA PHE A 44 -7.82 -0.09 3.04
C PHE A 44 -9.32 0.01 2.72
N MET A 45 -9.70 1.01 1.95
CA MET A 45 -11.09 1.25 1.53
C MET A 45 -11.11 1.40 0.01
N ILE A 46 -12.04 0.71 -0.63
CA ILE A 46 -12.22 0.79 -2.08
C ILE A 46 -13.13 1.98 -2.39
N GLU A 47 -12.64 2.92 -3.20
CA GLU A 47 -13.36 4.09 -3.69
C GLU A 47 -13.58 3.94 -5.20
N LYS A 48 -14.80 4.20 -5.70
CA LYS A 48 -15.07 4.17 -7.13
C LYS A 48 -14.33 5.34 -7.82
N ALA A 49 -13.61 5.06 -8.90
CA ALA A 49 -13.02 6.10 -9.74
C ALA A 49 -14.03 6.60 -10.80
N GLU A 50 -13.74 7.74 -11.39
CA GLU A 50 -14.58 8.30 -12.46
C GLU A 50 -14.37 7.50 -13.77
N GLY A 51 -15.48 7.08 -14.39
CA GLY A 51 -15.47 6.15 -15.53
C GLY A 51 -15.50 4.69 -15.08
N GLN A 52 -16.54 3.94 -15.47
CA GLN A 52 -16.65 2.52 -15.07
C GLN A 52 -15.68 1.63 -15.86
N PRO A 53 -15.18 0.51 -15.30
CA PRO A 53 -15.29 0.02 -13.91
C PRO A 53 -13.96 0.12 -13.12
N SER A 54 -13.37 1.32 -12.99
CA SER A 54 -12.13 1.48 -12.23
C SER A 54 -12.35 1.93 -10.77
N TYR A 55 -11.43 1.55 -9.89
CA TYR A 55 -11.44 1.84 -8.46
C TYR A 55 -10.10 2.41 -8.01
N LYS A 56 -10.12 3.26 -6.97
CA LYS A 56 -8.96 3.71 -6.21
C LYS A 56 -9.00 3.07 -4.83
N ILE A 57 -7.84 2.84 -4.22
CA ILE A 57 -7.78 2.29 -2.86
C ILE A 57 -7.29 3.38 -1.92
N GLN A 58 -8.18 3.87 -1.06
CA GLN A 58 -7.84 4.79 0.02
C GLN A 58 -7.20 4.01 1.17
N VAL A 59 -6.16 4.58 1.77
CA VAL A 59 -5.41 3.97 2.87
C VAL A 59 -5.52 4.85 4.11
N SER A 60 -5.67 4.25 5.28
CA SER A 60 -5.78 4.97 6.54
C SER A 60 -5.08 4.18 7.66
N PRO A 61 -3.95 4.68 8.20
CA PRO A 61 -3.30 4.07 9.36
C PRO A 61 -4.18 4.27 10.60
N VAL A 62 -4.27 3.25 11.45
CA VAL A 62 -5.00 3.32 12.73
C VAL A 62 -4.13 4.08 13.75
N GLN A 63 -4.20 5.42 13.71
CA GLN A 63 -3.82 6.41 14.73
C GLN A 63 -2.37 6.43 15.27
N PRO A 64 -1.88 7.58 15.82
CA PRO A 64 -2.58 8.86 16.01
C PRO A 64 -2.34 9.88 14.87
N LEU A 65 -1.68 9.49 13.79
CA LEU A 65 -1.41 10.36 12.63
C LEU A 65 -2.64 10.51 11.73
N ALA A 66 -3.75 10.98 12.31
CA ALA A 66 -4.84 11.55 11.53
C ALA A 66 -4.51 13.03 11.33
N GLN A 67 -3.69 13.35 10.32
CA GLN A 67 -3.56 14.74 9.85
C GLN A 67 -3.88 14.84 8.36
N GLU A 68 -5.12 15.28 8.15
CA GLU A 68 -5.69 16.14 7.10
C GLU A 68 -5.71 15.63 5.64
N HIS A 69 -4.83 14.73 5.21
CA HIS A 69 -4.72 14.39 3.80
C HIS A 69 -5.24 12.96 3.51
N ARG A 70 -6.15 12.83 2.53
CA ARG A 70 -6.60 11.52 2.03
C ARG A 70 -5.42 10.82 1.36
N MET A 71 -5.08 9.62 1.82
CA MET A 71 -4.00 8.80 1.26
C MET A 71 -4.58 7.75 0.32
N TYR A 72 -3.92 7.52 -0.80
CA TYR A 72 -4.30 6.50 -1.78
C TYR A 72 -3.10 5.63 -2.15
N LEU A 73 -3.37 4.40 -2.58
CA LEU A 73 -2.34 3.56 -3.18
C LEU A 73 -1.81 4.20 -4.47
N THR A 74 -0.51 4.07 -4.68
CA THR A 74 0.16 4.40 -5.93
C THR A 74 1.21 3.33 -6.24
N VAL A 75 1.78 3.37 -7.44
CA VAL A 75 2.91 2.53 -7.83
C VAL A 75 4.13 3.40 -8.06
N PHE A 76 5.28 2.96 -7.57
CA PHE A 76 6.56 3.59 -7.83
C PHE A 76 7.62 2.53 -8.12
N ARG A 77 8.71 2.95 -8.76
CA ARG A 77 9.85 2.07 -9.03
C ARG A 77 10.86 2.24 -7.90
N ASP A 78 11.10 1.16 -7.17
CA ASP A 78 12.08 1.13 -6.08
C ASP A 78 13.49 1.42 -6.59
N PHE A 79 14.23 2.27 -5.88
CA PHE A 79 15.55 2.70 -6.31
C PHE A 79 16.60 1.58 -6.24
N GLN A 80 16.47 0.65 -5.30
CA GLN A 80 17.47 -0.41 -5.09
C GLN A 80 17.20 -1.65 -5.94
N SER A 81 16.02 -2.25 -5.79
CA SER A 81 15.62 -3.47 -6.47
C SER A 81 15.17 -3.25 -7.91
N ARG A 82 14.87 -1.99 -8.29
CA ARG A 82 14.26 -1.61 -9.58
C ARG A 82 12.90 -2.24 -9.84
N MET A 83 12.29 -2.87 -8.83
CA MET A 83 10.96 -3.46 -8.88
C MET A 83 9.88 -2.40 -8.73
N TRP A 84 8.69 -2.71 -9.24
CA TRP A 84 7.50 -1.89 -8.98
C TRP A 84 6.93 -2.25 -7.61
N MET A 85 6.75 -1.23 -6.77
CA MET A 85 6.22 -1.37 -5.42
C MET A 85 4.95 -0.55 -5.26
N LEU A 86 4.11 -0.98 -4.33
CA LEU A 86 2.95 -0.20 -3.88
C LEU A 86 3.40 0.79 -2.80
N GLY A 87 3.08 2.06 -3.03
CA GLY A 87 3.35 3.16 -2.10
C GLY A 87 2.09 3.96 -1.80
N ILE A 88 2.28 5.17 -1.27
CA ILE A 88 1.20 6.10 -0.95
C ILE A 88 1.38 7.42 -1.68
N THR A 89 0.28 7.92 -2.23
CA THR A 89 0.14 9.31 -2.68
C THR A 89 -0.85 10.06 -1.78
N TYR A 90 -0.66 11.38 -1.66
CA TYR A 90 -1.57 12.26 -0.93
C TYR A 90 -2.50 12.96 -1.92
N GLY A 91 -3.80 12.70 -1.79
CA GLY A 91 -4.83 13.13 -2.72
C GLY A 91 -5.08 12.14 -3.86
N PRO A 92 -6.17 12.32 -4.63
CA PRO A 92 -6.59 11.37 -5.65
C PRO A 92 -5.73 11.41 -6.93
N THR A 93 -4.98 12.49 -7.16
CA THR A 93 -4.07 12.63 -8.31
C THR A 93 -2.88 11.68 -8.14
N GLY A 94 -2.62 10.85 -9.15
CA GLY A 94 -1.57 9.82 -9.10
C GLY A 94 -1.94 8.57 -8.29
N ALA A 95 -3.20 8.47 -7.85
CA ALA A 95 -3.72 7.25 -7.26
C ALA A 95 -3.79 6.14 -8.31
N LEU A 96 -3.36 4.94 -7.94
CA LEU A 96 -3.48 3.75 -8.75
C LEU A 96 -4.97 3.45 -8.99
N GLN A 97 -5.35 3.32 -10.26
CA GLN A 97 -6.65 2.79 -10.65
C GLN A 97 -6.54 1.29 -10.88
N VAL A 98 -7.48 0.53 -10.29
CA VAL A 98 -7.52 -0.94 -10.37
C VAL A 98 -8.89 -1.41 -10.82
N GLU A 99 -8.93 -2.58 -11.44
CA GLU A 99 -10.14 -3.35 -11.72
C GLU A 99 -10.04 -4.69 -11.00
N PHE A 100 -11.19 -5.23 -10.56
CA PHE A 100 -11.28 -6.54 -9.92
C PHE A 100 -11.89 -7.52 -10.92
N HIS A 101 -11.23 -8.67 -11.13
CA HIS A 101 -11.65 -9.74 -12.04
C HIS A 101 -11.98 -11.01 -11.27
#